data_AF-T0Z5J6-F1
#
_entry.id   AF-T0Z5J6-F1
#
_cell.length_a   1.000
_cell.length_b   1.000
_cell.length_c   1.000
_cell.angle_alpha   90.00
_cell.angle_beta   90.00
_cell.angle_gamma   90.00
#
_symmetry.space_group_name_H-M   'P 1'
#
loop_
_entity.id
_entity.type
_entity.pdbx_description
1 polymer ?
#
loop_
_entity_poly.entity_id
_entity_poly.type
_entity_poly.pdbx_seq_one_letter_code
_entity_poly.pdbx_strand_id
1 'polypeptide(L)'
;MKAGVRTGFLAVGALLLGLPGEAGAHGLVPGDMAPLEPGRVIAVMERDFLVPEGFRLLPGPMYYLSHGKALGLSRLQKEKIRAIARTIMPETVRQGREIERLKKRVVRLSDARKPLKEAELRRLLERIGEKEAMADLVHIRAHRACLHLLTPAQRARLFALLAHS
;
A
#
# COMPACT_ATOMS: atom_id res chain seq x y z
N MET A 1 -3.54 -27.64 65.08
CA MET A 1 -4.38 -28.62 64.36
C MET A 1 -5.81 -28.10 64.24
N LYS A 2 -6.24 -27.69 63.04
CA LYS A 2 -7.44 -28.18 62.33
C LYS A 2 -7.57 -27.40 61.02
N ALA A 3 -7.60 -28.17 59.95
CA ALA A 3 -7.73 -27.74 58.57
C ALA A 3 -9.18 -27.41 58.23
N GLY A 4 -9.36 -26.54 57.23
CA GLY A 4 -10.65 -26.24 56.62
C GLY A 4 -10.45 -25.70 55.21
N VAL A 5 -10.34 -26.61 54.24
CA VAL A 5 -10.29 -26.34 52.80
C VAL A 5 -11.68 -25.94 52.33
N ARG A 6 -11.81 -24.81 51.62
CA ARG A 6 -12.82 -24.64 50.56
C ARG A 6 -12.23 -23.87 49.38
N THR A 7 -12.15 -24.61 48.28
CA THR A 7 -11.96 -24.20 46.90
C THR A 7 -12.92 -23.09 46.48
N GLY A 8 -12.36 -22.03 45.90
CA GLY A 8 -13.08 -21.00 45.15
C GLY A 8 -12.25 -20.59 43.94
N PHE A 9 -12.52 -21.24 42.81
CA PHE A 9 -12.06 -20.81 41.50
C PHE A 9 -12.63 -19.42 41.19
N LEU A 10 -11.78 -18.46 40.86
CA LEU A 10 -12.16 -17.31 40.04
C LEU A 10 -10.93 -16.90 39.22
N ALA A 11 -10.83 -17.53 38.06
CA ALA A 11 -10.00 -17.06 36.96
C ALA A 11 -10.61 -15.75 36.45
N VAL A 12 -10.04 -14.61 36.83
CA VAL A 12 -10.25 -13.35 36.11
C VAL A 12 -9.26 -13.34 34.95
N GLY A 13 -9.65 -14.04 33.89
CA GLY A 13 -9.17 -13.75 32.55
C GLY A 13 -9.89 -12.50 32.01
N ALA A 14 -9.37 -12.02 30.88
CA ALA A 14 -9.78 -10.83 30.13
C ALA A 14 -9.18 -9.52 30.69
N LEU A 15 -8.52 -8.66 29.91
CA LEU A 15 -8.64 -8.48 28.47
C LEU A 15 -7.44 -7.65 27.96
N LEU A 16 -6.43 -8.30 27.37
CA LEU A 16 -5.46 -7.60 26.51
C LEU A 16 -6.12 -7.40 25.14
N LEU A 17 -7.00 -6.40 25.03
CA LEU A 17 -7.36 -5.85 23.71
C LEU A 17 -6.23 -4.90 23.28
N GLY A 18 -5.14 -5.49 22.81
CA GLY A 18 -4.34 -4.83 21.80
C GLY A 18 -5.21 -4.70 20.56
N LEU A 19 -5.85 -3.54 20.38
CA LEU A 19 -6.50 -3.20 19.13
C LEU A 19 -5.44 -3.35 18.02
N PRO A 20 -5.66 -4.16 16.97
CA PRO A 20 -4.83 -4.08 15.79
C PRO A 20 -5.11 -2.70 15.19
N GLY A 21 -4.13 -1.80 15.33
CA GLY A 21 -4.14 -0.57 14.55
C GLY A 21 -4.20 -0.96 13.09
N GLU A 22 -5.27 -0.57 12.41
CA GLU A 22 -5.38 -0.68 10.96
C GLU A 22 -4.26 0.15 10.35
N ALA A 23 -3.14 -0.52 10.12
CA ALA A 23 -2.08 -0.04 9.28
C ALA A 23 -2.64 -0.07 7.86
N GLY A 24 -2.95 1.10 7.29
CA GLY A 24 -3.14 1.22 5.86
C GLY A 24 -1.95 0.60 5.11
N ALA A 25 -2.15 0.23 3.85
CA ALA A 25 -1.26 -0.53 2.97
C ALA A 25 0.23 -0.17 3.00
N HIS A 26 0.59 1.03 3.45
CA HIS A 26 1.95 1.53 3.53
C HIS A 26 2.61 1.38 4.92
N GLY A 27 1.91 0.82 5.90
CA GLY A 27 2.45 0.44 7.21
C GLY A 27 3.11 -0.95 7.25
N LEU A 28 3.04 -1.72 6.16
CA LEU A 28 3.51 -3.11 6.06
C LEU A 28 4.80 -3.27 5.24
N VAL A 29 5.72 -2.31 5.27
CA VAL A 29 7.06 -2.52 4.69
C VAL A 29 8.11 -2.49 5.80
N PRO A 30 8.38 -3.65 6.46
CA PRO A 30 9.57 -3.83 7.30
C PRO A 30 10.86 -3.58 6.50
N GLY A 31 11.95 -3.23 7.22
CA GLY A 31 13.26 -2.84 6.66
C GLY A 31 13.99 -3.95 5.89
N ASP A 32 13.39 -5.12 5.81
CA ASP A 32 13.84 -6.39 5.29
C ASP A 32 12.77 -6.91 4.32
N MET A 33 12.67 -6.26 3.15
CA MET A 33 11.65 -6.59 2.14
C MET A 33 11.81 -8.00 1.57
N ALA A 34 11.13 -8.96 2.20
CA ALA A 34 10.75 -10.22 1.58
C ALA A 34 9.72 -9.95 0.46
N PRO A 35 9.80 -10.65 -0.68
CA PRO A 35 8.82 -10.51 -1.75
C PRO A 35 7.42 -10.87 -1.24
N LEU A 36 6.44 -10.00 -1.48
CA LEU A 36 5.03 -10.34 -1.27
C LEU A 36 4.61 -11.42 -2.29
N GLU A 37 3.93 -12.46 -1.81
CA GLU A 37 3.34 -13.49 -2.67
C GLU A 37 2.44 -12.85 -3.75
N PRO A 38 2.45 -13.34 -5.02
CA PRO A 38 1.80 -12.68 -6.15
C PRO A 38 0.33 -12.28 -5.95
N GLY A 39 -0.45 -13.03 -5.16
CA GLY A 39 -1.86 -12.71 -4.86
C GLY A 39 -2.08 -11.67 -3.74
N ARG A 40 -1.08 -11.39 -2.90
CA ARG A 40 -1.18 -10.39 -1.82
C ARG A 40 -0.87 -8.97 -2.27
N VAL A 41 -0.11 -8.81 -3.35
CA VAL A 41 0.15 -7.49 -3.97
C VAL A 41 -1.13 -6.92 -4.55
N ILE A 42 -1.93 -7.75 -5.24
CA ILE A 42 -3.21 -7.34 -5.86
C ILE A 42 -4.24 -6.94 -4.81
N ALA A 43 -4.41 -7.74 -3.74
CA ALA A 43 -5.37 -7.43 -2.67
C ALA A 43 -5.06 -6.13 -1.90
N VAL A 44 -3.79 -5.72 -1.85
CA VAL A 44 -3.36 -4.44 -1.26
C VAL A 44 -3.58 -3.28 -2.25
N MET A 45 -3.39 -3.52 -3.55
CA MET A 45 -3.68 -2.54 -4.61
C MET A 45 -5.19 -2.27 -4.76
N GLU A 46 -6.05 -3.26 -4.54
CA GLU A 46 -7.51 -3.14 -4.66
C GLU A 46 -8.18 -2.45 -3.46
N ARG A 47 -7.52 -2.39 -2.29
CA ARG A 47 -8.14 -1.88 -1.06
C ARG A 47 -7.72 -0.48 -0.63
N ASP A 48 -6.60 0.05 -1.12
CA ASP A 48 -5.96 1.20 -0.45
C ASP A 48 -5.41 2.32 -1.35
N PHE A 49 -5.57 2.25 -2.67
CA PHE A 49 -5.12 3.35 -3.54
C PHE A 49 -6.09 3.59 -4.70
N LEU A 50 -6.04 4.81 -5.21
CA LEU A 50 -6.56 5.19 -6.52
C LEU A 50 -5.75 4.49 -7.61
N VAL A 51 -5.89 3.17 -7.66
CA VAL A 51 -5.45 2.37 -8.79
C VAL A 51 -6.70 2.19 -9.64
N PRO A 52 -7.07 3.14 -10.51
CA PRO A 52 -8.19 2.92 -11.42
C PRO A 52 -7.93 1.62 -12.18
N GLU A 53 -9.00 0.87 -12.46
CA GLU A 53 -8.99 -0.49 -13.03
C GLU A 53 -7.97 -0.67 -14.19
N GLY A 54 -7.70 0.39 -14.96
CA GLY A 54 -6.69 0.45 -16.03
C GLY A 54 -5.23 0.26 -15.62
N PHE A 55 -4.87 0.35 -14.34
CA PHE A 55 -3.50 0.10 -13.87
C PHE A 55 -3.16 -1.39 -13.77
N ARG A 56 -4.14 -2.30 -13.88
CA ARG A 56 -3.89 -3.75 -13.95
C ARG A 56 -2.92 -4.12 -15.08
N LEU A 57 -2.91 -3.34 -16.17
CA LEU A 57 -2.00 -3.50 -17.32
C LEU A 57 -0.70 -2.70 -17.18
N LEU A 58 -0.49 -2.02 -16.06
CA LEU A 58 0.65 -1.15 -15.81
C LEU A 58 1.24 -1.47 -14.43
N PRO A 59 1.92 -2.63 -14.29
CA PRO A 59 2.42 -3.07 -12.99
C PRO A 59 3.61 -2.23 -12.53
N GLY A 60 3.87 -2.23 -11.23
CA GLY A 60 4.97 -1.48 -10.60
C GLY A 60 6.32 -2.19 -10.56
N PRO A 61 7.39 -1.50 -10.16
CA PRO A 61 8.77 -2.02 -10.17
C PRO A 61 8.92 -3.38 -9.48
N MET A 62 8.21 -3.60 -8.38
CA MET A 62 8.28 -4.86 -7.61
C MET A 62 7.76 -6.06 -8.41
N TYR A 63 6.74 -5.88 -9.24
CA TYR A 63 6.22 -6.94 -10.11
C TYR A 63 7.25 -7.39 -11.15
N TYR A 64 7.94 -6.44 -11.79
CA TYR A 64 8.99 -6.78 -12.76
C TYR A 64 10.14 -7.53 -12.09
N LEU A 65 10.51 -7.15 -10.87
CA LEU A 65 11.59 -7.80 -10.13
C LEU A 65 11.21 -9.22 -9.71
N SER A 66 9.98 -9.43 -9.22
CA SER A 66 9.50 -10.77 -8.84
C SER A 66 9.36 -11.71 -10.04
N HIS A 67 8.91 -11.19 -11.19
CA HIS A 67 8.78 -11.97 -12.43
C HIS A 67 10.02 -11.91 -13.33
N GLY A 68 11.16 -11.47 -12.80
CA GLY A 68 12.34 -11.17 -13.62
C GLY A 68 12.87 -12.35 -14.42
N LYS A 69 12.70 -13.59 -13.93
CA LYS A 69 13.05 -14.82 -14.66
C LYS A 69 12.07 -15.07 -15.82
N ALA A 70 10.76 -15.03 -15.56
CA ALA A 70 9.72 -15.25 -16.57
C ALA A 70 9.75 -14.18 -17.68
N LEU A 71 10.03 -12.94 -17.32
CA LEU A 71 10.21 -11.85 -18.27
C LEU A 71 11.53 -11.96 -19.05
N GLY A 72 12.52 -12.70 -18.54
CA GLY A 72 13.86 -12.78 -19.12
C GLY A 72 14.62 -11.46 -18.98
N LEU A 73 14.55 -10.82 -17.81
CA LEU A 73 15.23 -9.55 -17.55
C LEU A 73 16.73 -9.74 -17.39
N SER A 74 17.51 -8.91 -18.07
CA SER A 74 18.97 -8.84 -17.91
C SER A 74 19.35 -8.27 -16.54
N ARG A 75 20.60 -8.49 -16.12
CA ARG A 75 21.15 -7.89 -14.90
C ARG A 75 21.02 -6.36 -14.90
N LEU A 76 21.38 -5.71 -16.02
CA LEU A 76 21.29 -4.26 -16.19
C LEU A 76 19.85 -3.75 -16.08
N GLN A 77 18.87 -4.45 -16.67
CA GLN A 77 17.45 -4.09 -16.54
C GLN A 77 16.99 -4.16 -15.07
N LYS A 78 17.35 -5.23 -14.35
CA LYS A 78 17.02 -5.38 -12.92
C LYS A 78 17.62 -4.26 -12.07
N GLU A 79 18.87 -3.88 -12.34
CA GLU A 79 19.54 -2.76 -11.65
C GLU A 79 18.83 -1.42 -11.90
N LYS A 80 18.45 -1.13 -13.16
CA LYS A 80 17.67 0.07 -13.51
C LYS A 80 16.29 0.09 -12.83
N ILE A 81 15.60 -1.04 -12.80
CA ILE A 81 14.29 -1.15 -12.12
C ILE A 81 14.43 -0.92 -10.60
N ARG A 82 15.48 -1.46 -9.96
CA ARG A 82 15.76 -1.17 -8.54
C ARG A 82 16.09 0.30 -8.30
N ALA A 83 16.75 0.97 -9.23
CA ALA A 83 16.98 2.41 -9.13
C ALA A 83 15.66 3.20 -9.16
N ILE A 84 14.74 2.85 -10.08
CA ILE A 84 13.38 3.44 -10.12
C ILE A 84 12.65 3.22 -8.78
N ALA A 85 12.67 2.00 -8.26
CA ALA A 85 12.02 1.67 -6.98
C ALA A 85 12.59 2.49 -5.81
N ARG A 86 13.92 2.60 -5.71
CA ARG A 86 14.60 3.37 -4.66
C ARG A 86 14.24 4.86 -4.69
N THR A 87 13.99 5.43 -5.87
CA THR A 87 13.57 6.82 -6.00
C THR A 87 12.13 7.03 -5.56
N ILE A 88 11.23 6.10 -5.90
CA ILE A 88 9.78 6.35 -5.82
C ILE A 88 9.17 5.84 -4.51
N MET A 89 9.74 4.81 -3.90
CA MET A 89 9.23 4.28 -2.63
C MET A 89 9.25 5.30 -1.48
N PRO A 90 10.34 6.06 -1.23
CA PRO A 90 10.34 7.04 -0.15
C PRO A 90 9.30 8.13 -0.35
N GLU A 91 9.13 8.60 -1.59
CA GLU A 91 8.12 9.59 -1.97
C GLU A 91 6.71 9.06 -1.71
N THR A 92 6.42 7.84 -2.17
CA THR A 92 5.12 7.18 -1.98
C THR A 92 4.77 7.05 -0.49
N VAL A 93 5.73 6.59 0.33
CA VAL A 93 5.52 6.45 1.78
C VAL A 93 5.26 7.81 2.43
N ARG A 94 5.99 8.85 2.02
CA ARG A 94 5.80 10.21 2.55
C ARG A 94 4.41 10.74 2.19
N GLN A 95 4.02 10.64 0.92
CA GLN A 95 2.71 11.09 0.43
C GLN A 95 1.56 10.34 1.10
N GLY A 96 1.65 9.02 1.20
CA GLY A 96 0.65 8.19 1.89
C GLY A 96 0.45 8.60 3.35
N ARG A 97 1.54 8.87 4.09
CA ARG A 97 1.46 9.36 5.48
C ARG A 97 0.80 10.74 5.58
N GLU A 98 1.03 11.63 4.62
CA GLU A 98 0.42 12.96 4.62
C GLU A 98 -1.08 12.88 4.29
N ILE A 99 -1.46 12.12 3.27
CA ILE A 99 -2.86 11.86 2.90
C ILE A 99 -3.62 11.28 4.08
N GLU A 100 -3.04 10.29 4.77
CA GLU A 100 -3.69 9.66 5.93
C GLU A 100 -3.90 10.64 7.10
N ARG A 101 -2.94 11.54 7.35
CA ARG A 101 -3.12 12.61 8.35
C ARG A 101 -4.27 13.55 7.98
N LEU A 102 -4.44 13.87 6.70
CA LEU A 102 -5.54 14.70 6.21
C LEU A 102 -6.88 13.97 6.33
N LYS A 103 -6.96 12.69 5.94
CA LYS A 103 -8.15 11.84 6.08
C LYS A 103 -8.60 11.73 7.54
N LYS A 104 -7.66 11.49 8.47
CA LYS A 104 -7.95 11.53 9.92
C LYS A 104 -8.52 12.88 10.38
N ARG A 105 -8.07 14.00 9.80
CA ARG A 105 -8.63 15.32 10.11
C ARG A 105 -10.05 15.50 9.57
N VAL A 106 -10.34 15.00 8.37
CA VAL A 106 -11.69 14.98 7.79
C VAL A 106 -12.65 14.21 8.70
N VAL A 107 -12.28 13.02 9.17
CA VAL A 107 -13.09 12.22 10.10
C VAL A 107 -13.40 12.99 11.38
N ARG A 108 -12.39 13.65 11.99
CA ARG A 108 -12.59 14.46 13.21
C ARG A 108 -13.52 15.65 13.01
N LEU A 109 -13.49 16.27 11.83
CA LEU A 109 -14.35 17.42 11.49
C LEU A 109 -15.75 17.01 11.06
N SER A 110 -15.95 15.75 10.70
CA SER A 110 -17.24 15.16 10.31
C SER A 110 -18.01 14.56 11.50
N ASP A 111 -17.53 14.78 12.74
CA ASP A 111 -18.21 14.36 13.95
C ASP A 111 -19.57 15.05 14.07
N ALA A 112 -20.65 14.31 13.86
CA ALA A 112 -22.03 14.82 13.85
C ALA A 112 -22.48 15.47 15.16
N ARG A 113 -21.73 15.28 16.26
CA ARG A 113 -21.97 15.94 17.54
C ARG A 113 -21.49 17.40 17.57
N LYS A 114 -20.76 17.85 16.55
CA LYS A 114 -20.18 19.20 16.44
C LYS A 114 -20.77 19.95 15.24
N PRO A 115 -20.80 21.30 15.26
CA PRO A 115 -21.20 22.08 14.10
C PRO A 115 -20.32 21.75 12.89
N LEU A 116 -20.96 21.60 11.73
CA LEU A 116 -20.28 21.31 10.47
C LEU A 116 -19.38 22.49 10.06
N LYS A 117 -18.09 22.21 9.87
CA LYS A 117 -17.13 23.19 9.32
C LYS A 117 -16.95 22.98 7.82
N GLU A 118 -18.00 23.21 7.04
CA GLU A 118 -18.04 22.87 5.61
C GLU A 118 -16.86 23.45 4.82
N ALA A 119 -16.54 24.73 5.01
CA ALA A 119 -15.42 25.37 4.31
C ALA A 119 -14.05 24.75 4.66
N GLU A 120 -13.86 24.25 5.88
CA GLU A 120 -12.63 23.57 6.28
C GLU A 120 -12.57 22.15 5.70
N LEU A 121 -13.69 21.43 5.71
CA LEU A 121 -13.82 20.11 5.10
C LEU A 121 -13.56 20.15 3.59
N ARG A 122 -14.16 21.10 2.88
CA ARG A 122 -13.96 21.30 1.44
C ARG A 122 -12.47 21.45 1.10
N ARG A 123 -11.76 22.36 1.78
CA ARG A 123 -10.32 22.58 1.56
C ARG A 123 -9.47 21.34 1.86
N LEU A 124 -9.84 20.56 2.87
CA LEU A 124 -9.12 19.32 3.19
C LEU A 124 -9.33 18.25 2.12
N LEU A 125 -10.57 18.09 1.64
CA LEU A 125 -10.91 17.14 0.59
C LEU A 125 -10.23 17.50 -0.74
N GLU A 126 -10.26 18.78 -1.12
CA GLU A 126 -9.52 19.29 -2.30
C GLU A 126 -8.03 18.97 -2.19
N ARG A 127 -7.40 19.27 -1.05
CA ARG A 127 -5.98 18.97 -0.81
C ARG A 127 -5.67 17.48 -0.79
N ILE A 128 -6.58 16.63 -0.31
CA ILE A 128 -6.44 15.17 -0.39
C ILE A 128 -6.44 14.75 -1.85
N GLY A 129 -7.43 15.19 -2.63
CA GLY A 129 -7.55 14.85 -4.05
C GLY A 129 -6.34 15.31 -4.87
N GLU A 130 -5.82 16.50 -4.62
CA GLU A 130 -4.56 16.95 -5.21
C GLU A 130 -3.40 16.01 -4.85
N LYS A 131 -3.19 15.69 -3.58
CA LYS A 131 -2.07 14.83 -3.18
C LYS A 131 -2.15 13.43 -3.77
N GLU A 132 -3.36 12.90 -3.79
CA GLU A 132 -3.70 11.63 -4.39
C GLU A 132 -3.37 11.62 -5.90
N ALA A 133 -3.86 12.59 -6.68
CA ALA A 133 -3.57 12.68 -8.10
C ALA A 133 -2.06 12.86 -8.39
N MET A 134 -1.35 13.60 -7.53
CA MET A 134 0.11 13.76 -7.62
C MET A 134 0.85 12.46 -7.32
N ALA A 135 0.38 11.67 -6.36
CA ALA A 135 0.93 10.35 -6.07
C ALA A 135 0.73 9.39 -7.24
N ASP A 136 -0.47 9.38 -7.82
CA ASP A 136 -0.80 8.55 -8.98
C ASP A 136 0.09 8.90 -10.18
N LEU A 137 0.31 10.18 -10.45
CA LEU A 137 1.20 10.62 -11.52
C LEU A 137 2.63 10.11 -11.32
N VAL A 138 3.15 10.15 -10.09
CA VAL A 138 4.47 9.61 -9.76
C VAL A 138 4.52 8.09 -9.99
N HIS A 139 3.49 7.35 -9.60
CA HIS A 139 3.39 5.90 -9.84
C HIS A 139 3.30 5.57 -11.32
N ILE A 140 2.45 6.25 -12.08
CA ILE A 140 2.34 6.07 -13.54
C ILE A 140 3.69 6.26 -14.21
N ARG A 141 4.42 7.33 -13.83
CA ARG A 141 5.76 7.60 -14.34
C ARG A 141 6.73 6.47 -14.00
N ALA A 142 6.69 5.95 -12.78
CA ALA A 142 7.46 4.78 -12.35
C ALA A 142 7.21 3.57 -13.25
N HIS A 143 5.95 3.23 -13.43
CA HIS A 143 5.53 2.00 -14.10
C HIS A 143 5.83 2.08 -15.60
N ARG A 144 5.58 3.25 -16.22
CA ARG A 144 5.98 3.54 -17.61
C ARG A 144 7.49 3.46 -17.79
N ALA A 145 8.27 4.02 -16.86
CA ALA A 145 9.73 3.92 -16.91
C ALA A 145 10.19 2.45 -16.87
N CYS A 146 9.60 1.60 -16.02
CA CYS A 146 9.90 0.17 -16.02
C CYS A 146 9.52 -0.51 -17.35
N LEU A 147 8.34 -0.22 -17.90
CA LEU A 147 7.90 -0.76 -19.18
C LEU A 147 8.84 -0.37 -20.33
N HIS A 148 9.35 0.86 -20.32
CA HIS A 148 10.30 1.34 -21.33
C HIS A 148 11.65 0.61 -21.31
N LEU A 149 12.02 -0.01 -20.19
CA LEU A 149 13.23 -0.83 -20.11
C LEU A 149 13.09 -2.17 -20.82
N LEU A 150 11.87 -2.63 -21.11
CA LEU A 150 11.61 -3.91 -21.75
C LEU A 150 11.76 -3.85 -23.27
N THR A 151 12.34 -4.91 -23.84
CA THR A 151 12.31 -5.18 -25.28
C THR A 151 10.90 -5.55 -25.75
N PRO A 152 10.59 -5.46 -27.06
CA PRO A 152 9.27 -5.87 -27.58
C PRO A 152 8.86 -7.29 -27.17
N ALA A 153 9.79 -8.26 -27.25
CA ALA A 153 9.53 -9.64 -26.83
C ALA A 153 9.24 -9.77 -25.32
N GLN A 154 9.93 -8.99 -24.48
CA GLN A 154 9.68 -8.96 -23.04
C GLN A 154 8.33 -8.32 -22.71
N ARG A 155 7.92 -7.28 -23.45
CA ARG A 155 6.58 -6.66 -23.30
C ARG A 155 5.47 -7.62 -23.67
N ALA A 156 5.63 -8.39 -24.75
CA ALA A 156 4.67 -9.43 -25.11
C ALA A 156 4.51 -10.47 -23.98
N ARG A 157 5.62 -10.94 -23.41
CA ARG A 157 5.60 -11.84 -22.23
C ARG A 157 4.92 -11.20 -21.02
N LEU A 158 5.19 -9.91 -20.75
CA LEU A 158 4.55 -9.19 -19.66
C LEU A 158 3.03 -9.18 -19.80
N PHE A 159 2.51 -8.77 -20.96
CA PHE A 159 1.07 -8.67 -21.16
C PHE A 159 0.38 -10.04 -21.18
N ALA A 160 1.07 -11.09 -21.65
CA ALA A 160 0.58 -12.45 -21.51
C ALA A 160 0.45 -12.87 -20.03
N LEU A 161 1.44 -12.57 -19.18
CA LEU A 161 1.37 -12.85 -17.74
C LEU A 161 0.22 -12.10 -17.05
N LEU A 162 0.05 -10.82 -17.37
CA LEU A 162 -1.00 -9.98 -16.78
C LEU A 162 -2.42 -10.40 -17.20
N ALA A 163 -2.59 -11.01 -18.38
CA ALA A 163 -3.89 -11.52 -18.84
C ALA A 163 -4.35 -12.79 -18.10
N HIS A 164 -3.42 -13.49 -17.43
CA HIS A 164 -3.66 -14.73 -16.68
C HIS A 164 -3.52 -14.56 -15.15
N SER A 165 -3.27 -13.34 -14.69
CA SER A 165 -3.22 -12.94 -13.28
C SER A 165 -4.56 -12.34 -12.89
#